data_AF-A0A7W6PX61-F1
#
_entry.id   AF-A0A7W6PX61-F1
#
_cell.length_a   1.000
_cell.length_b   1.000
_cell.length_c   1.000
_cell.angle_alpha   90.00
_cell.angle_beta   90.00
_cell.angle_gamma   90.00
#
_symmetry.space_group_name_H-M   'P 1'
#
loop_
_entity.id
_entity.type
_entity.pdbx_description
1 polymer ?
#
loop_
_entity_poly.entity_id
_entity_poly.type
_entity_poly.pdbx_seq_one_letter_code
_entity_poly.pdbx_strand_id
1 'polypeptide(L)'
;MIDHLEIAQSGFFHQRRRRLSNDAINRLFTTMRAQARQPSRNLFRADRVALGDARYSAICFSHERDVSFLAPEANVVERVYGFALIVEHGPYIAVFKSGLDLPSAFKTAYLGKIANERIERAIARQDAVFEKLRLRNMSISPLALRSKSLEARDLENAVATSSASRFIPQAYSVRRDDGVYSATPTTGRISLRADRAGVEETVAWAVQISELLQADAGVVAGFIRNFARPIELTALPTDVRPTFVGIDTIGLADALYTAENGIRLIRESANGVEELPQPEAGAVLATLEPAFPVVRRRSIYEVRDDDGHTPIASLRIGATRIALRGLDLPLIADISVERRSQPLGEDADAVPLSRYLDRENLFTVLFSDLALAYIDGALFRDEALAGGATSLLAHLRVDASLAQTTSEKGAFEVGQVEFAQGCVFRSVVDTIADGDDVLLCDDLGDEWADFIGVSTQSNPTMISFYHAKHGNQSLSASAFHESVGQAIKNLGRMSLPADMLPNKLAGWDDRYRNNGVQTDIARIIRGGTPNEISGKLDAVRAAPDVLQRVFIVTSSLSRAQVEGVLAAVAQGTAPTPHFVQLYWLLMSYFSACVEMGVRGYVVCRP
;
A
#
# COMPACT_ATOMS: atom_id res chain seq x y z
N MET A 1 -14.49 -37.42 21.14
CA MET A 1 -14.33 -36.82 19.79
C MET A 1 -13.57 -35.51 19.83
N ILE A 2 -13.86 -34.60 20.78
CA ILE A 2 -13.04 -33.39 20.95
C ILE A 2 -11.58 -33.72 21.30
N ASP A 3 -11.33 -34.84 21.96
CA ASP A 3 -10.00 -35.35 22.32
C ASP A 3 -9.15 -35.76 21.10
N HIS A 4 -9.76 -35.88 19.91
CA HIS A 4 -9.08 -36.12 18.64
C HIS A 4 -8.87 -34.84 17.83
N LEU A 5 -9.19 -33.65 18.39
CA LEU A 5 -8.93 -32.38 17.73
C LEU A 5 -7.46 -32.02 17.86
N GLU A 6 -6.71 -32.20 16.77
CA GLU A 6 -5.33 -31.75 16.64
C GLU A 6 -5.26 -30.54 15.71
N ILE A 7 -4.79 -29.40 16.20
CA ILE A 7 -4.78 -28.14 15.44
C ILE A 7 -3.43 -27.44 15.54
N ALA A 8 -3.05 -26.69 14.50
CA ALA A 8 -1.87 -25.84 14.58
C ALA A 8 -2.07 -24.77 15.67
N GLN A 9 -1.00 -24.44 16.40
CA GLN A 9 -0.96 -23.35 17.35
C GLN A 9 -0.92 -21.99 16.62
N SER A 10 -2.03 -21.66 15.95
CA SER A 10 -2.22 -20.46 15.16
C SER A 10 -3.63 -19.92 15.42
N GLY A 11 -3.72 -18.85 16.22
CA GLY A 11 -4.98 -18.27 16.66
C GLY A 11 -5.08 -16.78 16.38
N PHE A 12 -6.31 -16.26 16.39
CA PHE A 12 -6.62 -14.83 16.33
C PHE A 12 -6.92 -14.34 17.75
N PHE A 13 -6.12 -13.39 18.24
CA PHE A 13 -6.24 -12.83 19.58
C PHE A 13 -6.97 -11.48 19.55
N HIS A 14 -7.96 -11.34 20.43
CA HIS A 14 -8.82 -10.18 20.50
C HIS A 14 -8.92 -9.65 21.94
N GLN A 15 -9.04 -8.33 22.09
CA GLN A 15 -9.44 -7.73 23.35
C GLN A 15 -10.93 -8.04 23.61
N ARG A 16 -11.26 -8.47 24.81
CA ARG A 16 -12.65 -8.77 25.20
C ARG A 16 -13.43 -7.47 25.43
N ARG A 17 -14.43 -7.19 24.59
CA ARG A 17 -15.34 -6.03 24.75
C ARG A 17 -16.42 -6.27 25.79
N ARG A 18 -16.94 -7.50 25.84
CA ARG A 18 -18.01 -7.92 26.74
C ARG A 18 -17.70 -9.29 27.28
N ARG A 19 -18.12 -9.55 28.52
CA ARG A 19 -18.02 -10.89 29.11
C ARG A 19 -18.87 -11.85 28.29
N LEU A 20 -18.30 -12.99 27.89
CA LEU A 20 -19.08 -14.06 27.27
C LEU A 20 -19.89 -14.78 28.36
N SER A 21 -21.15 -15.07 28.05
CA SER A 21 -22.04 -15.89 28.86
C SER A 21 -22.35 -17.21 28.13
N ASN A 22 -22.91 -18.18 28.84
CA ASN A 22 -23.38 -19.42 28.22
C ASN A 22 -24.40 -19.12 27.11
N ASP A 23 -25.31 -18.16 27.33
CA ASP A 23 -26.29 -17.73 26.32
C ASP A 23 -25.66 -17.06 25.10
N ALA A 24 -24.54 -16.34 25.28
CA ALA A 24 -23.82 -15.74 24.16
C ALA A 24 -23.18 -16.83 23.28
N ILE A 25 -22.55 -17.84 23.89
CA ILE A 25 -21.96 -18.98 23.18
C ILE A 25 -23.03 -19.85 22.54
N ASN A 26 -24.12 -20.13 23.24
CA ASN A 26 -25.26 -20.88 22.69
C ASN A 26 -25.83 -20.20 21.45
N ARG A 27 -26.07 -18.89 21.51
CA ARG A 27 -26.51 -18.11 20.36
C ARG A 27 -25.50 -18.14 19.22
N LEU A 28 -24.21 -17.92 19.51
CA LEU A 28 -23.15 -18.00 18.51
C LEU A 28 -23.18 -19.33 17.76
N PHE A 29 -23.12 -20.45 18.47
CA PHE A 29 -23.09 -21.78 17.86
C PHE A 29 -24.37 -22.12 17.11
N THR A 30 -25.52 -21.63 17.58
CA THR A 30 -26.79 -21.79 16.88
C THR A 30 -26.79 -21.01 15.57
N THR A 31 -26.34 -19.76 15.57
CA THR A 31 -26.22 -18.93 14.37
C THR A 31 -25.22 -19.52 13.38
N MET A 32 -24.04 -19.98 13.83
CA MET A 32 -23.05 -20.59 12.94
C MET A 32 -23.59 -21.83 12.23
N ARG A 33 -24.38 -22.67 12.92
CA ARG A 33 -25.04 -23.81 12.29
C ARG A 33 -26.15 -23.39 11.33
N ALA A 34 -26.95 -22.39 11.69
CA ALA A 34 -28.03 -21.89 10.85
C ALA A 34 -27.53 -21.27 9.53
N GLN A 35 -26.32 -20.70 9.53
CA GLN A 35 -25.67 -20.12 8.35
C GLN A 35 -24.96 -21.15 7.45
N ALA A 36 -24.86 -22.39 7.89
CA ALA A 36 -24.20 -23.44 7.14
C ALA A 36 -25.23 -24.23 6.30
N ARG A 37 -24.89 -24.57 5.06
CA ARG A 37 -25.76 -25.37 4.17
C ARG A 37 -25.74 -26.84 4.59
N GLN A 38 -26.91 -27.40 4.84
CA GLN A 38 -27.12 -28.79 5.28
C GLN A 38 -26.14 -29.25 6.39
N PRO A 39 -26.16 -28.59 7.56
CA PRO A 39 -25.23 -28.89 8.64
C PRO A 39 -25.54 -30.24 9.26
N SER A 40 -24.52 -31.06 9.48
CA SER A 40 -24.67 -32.32 10.21
C SER A 40 -24.91 -32.08 11.71
N ARG A 41 -25.12 -33.17 12.45
CA ARG A 41 -25.04 -33.14 13.91
C ARG A 41 -23.61 -32.76 14.32
N ASN A 42 -23.48 -32.10 15.47
CA ASN A 42 -22.17 -31.77 16.00
C ASN A 42 -21.36 -33.05 16.24
N LEU A 43 -20.15 -33.12 15.68
CA LEU A 43 -19.17 -34.15 16.05
C LEU A 43 -18.70 -33.96 17.49
N PHE A 44 -18.55 -32.69 17.89
CA PHE A 44 -18.39 -32.29 19.27
C PHE A 44 -18.94 -30.89 19.51
N ARG A 45 -19.32 -30.64 20.76
CA ARG A 45 -19.65 -29.31 21.27
C ARG A 45 -19.24 -29.24 22.74
N ALA A 46 -18.56 -28.16 23.10
CA ALA A 46 -18.17 -27.83 24.45
C ALA A 46 -18.56 -26.38 24.72
N ASP A 47 -19.31 -26.13 25.79
CA ASP A 47 -19.82 -24.81 26.14
C ASP A 47 -19.13 -24.33 27.42
N ARG A 48 -18.17 -23.41 27.29
CA ARG A 48 -17.46 -22.73 28.38
C ARG A 48 -16.90 -23.66 29.47
N VAL A 49 -16.27 -24.75 29.04
CA VAL A 49 -15.55 -25.69 29.91
C VAL A 49 -14.38 -24.98 30.57
N ALA A 50 -14.22 -25.13 31.88
CA ALA A 50 -13.11 -24.56 32.62
C ALA A 50 -11.85 -25.42 32.47
N LEU A 51 -10.70 -24.78 32.24
CA LEU A 51 -9.39 -25.41 32.21
C LEU A 51 -8.37 -24.45 32.82
N GLY A 52 -7.95 -24.72 34.06
CA GLY A 52 -7.18 -23.76 34.86
C GLY A 52 -7.93 -22.43 35.01
N ASP A 53 -7.22 -21.33 34.76
CA ASP A 53 -7.76 -19.96 34.79
C ASP A 53 -8.48 -19.54 33.50
N ALA A 54 -8.54 -20.43 32.51
CA ALA A 54 -9.21 -20.20 31.24
C ALA A 54 -10.58 -20.90 31.16
N ARG A 55 -11.41 -20.43 30.22
CA ARG A 55 -12.59 -21.15 29.77
C ARG A 55 -12.54 -21.30 28.27
N TYR A 56 -12.90 -22.47 27.76
CA TYR A 56 -12.98 -22.69 26.32
C TYR A 56 -14.36 -23.16 25.88
N SER A 57 -14.75 -22.78 24.67
CA SER A 57 -15.94 -23.28 23.99
C SER A 57 -15.53 -23.78 22.60
N ALA A 58 -16.04 -24.93 22.18
CA ALA A 58 -15.69 -25.53 20.90
C ALA A 58 -16.91 -26.11 20.20
N ILE A 59 -16.95 -26.05 18.88
CA ILE A 59 -17.95 -26.73 18.07
C ILE A 59 -17.32 -27.27 16.79
N CYS A 60 -17.76 -28.45 16.35
CA CYS A 60 -17.39 -29.01 15.06
C CYS A 60 -18.58 -29.74 14.43
N PHE A 61 -18.80 -29.50 13.14
CA PHE A 61 -19.80 -30.16 12.33
C PHE A 61 -19.38 -30.09 10.86
N SER A 62 -19.96 -30.95 10.02
CA SER A 62 -19.84 -30.86 8.57
C SER A 62 -20.98 -30.08 7.94
N HIS A 63 -20.72 -29.46 6.80
CA HIS A 63 -21.68 -28.73 5.99
C HIS A 63 -21.33 -28.91 4.51
N GLU A 64 -22.27 -28.57 3.64
CA GLU A 64 -22.08 -28.57 2.19
C GLU A 64 -21.60 -27.20 1.72
N ARG A 65 -20.74 -27.18 0.71
CA ARG A 65 -20.40 -26.00 -0.07
C ARG A 65 -20.27 -26.37 -1.54
N ASP A 66 -20.45 -25.38 -2.41
CA ASP A 66 -20.24 -25.58 -3.84
C ASP A 66 -18.75 -25.83 -4.13
N VAL A 67 -18.47 -26.65 -5.14
CA VAL A 67 -17.11 -26.96 -5.55
C VAL A 67 -16.54 -25.78 -6.35
N SER A 68 -15.57 -25.06 -5.76
CA SER A 68 -15.08 -23.77 -6.28
C SER A 68 -14.49 -23.80 -7.70
N PHE A 69 -14.02 -24.96 -8.15
CA PHE A 69 -13.44 -25.15 -9.48
C PHE A 69 -14.42 -25.74 -10.52
N LEU A 70 -15.69 -25.96 -10.14
CA LEU A 70 -16.75 -26.41 -11.04
C LEU A 70 -17.79 -25.31 -11.21
N ALA A 71 -18.35 -25.22 -12.41
CA ALA A 71 -19.42 -24.27 -12.70
C ALA A 71 -20.70 -24.65 -11.91
N PRO A 72 -21.52 -23.69 -11.46
CA PRO A 72 -22.73 -23.97 -10.68
C PRO A 72 -23.69 -24.95 -11.37
N GLU A 73 -23.74 -24.95 -12.69
CA GLU A 73 -24.58 -25.83 -13.52
C GLU A 73 -24.21 -27.32 -13.38
N ALA A 74 -22.99 -27.63 -12.93
CA ALA A 74 -22.58 -28.99 -12.65
C ALA A 74 -23.36 -29.60 -11.48
N ASN A 75 -24.00 -28.78 -10.62
CA ASN A 75 -24.79 -29.21 -9.47
C ASN A 75 -24.02 -30.17 -8.53
N VAL A 76 -22.70 -29.98 -8.42
CA VAL A 76 -21.84 -30.77 -7.53
C VAL A 76 -21.54 -29.98 -6.27
N VAL A 77 -21.76 -30.60 -5.11
CA VAL A 77 -21.42 -30.06 -3.80
C VAL A 77 -20.39 -30.95 -3.10
N GLU A 78 -19.53 -30.34 -2.30
CA GLU A 78 -18.63 -31.06 -1.41
C GLU A 78 -19.07 -30.93 0.05
N ARG A 79 -18.94 -32.03 0.82
CA ARG A 79 -19.19 -32.02 2.26
C ARG A 79 -17.87 -31.88 3.00
N VAL A 80 -17.70 -30.74 3.66
CA VAL A 80 -16.49 -30.38 4.40
C VAL A 80 -16.74 -30.32 5.90
N TYR A 81 -15.71 -30.54 6.70
CA TYR A 81 -15.77 -30.36 8.15
C TYR A 81 -15.16 -29.02 8.56
N GLY A 82 -15.81 -28.35 9.49
CA GLY A 82 -15.29 -27.13 10.09
C GLY A 82 -15.39 -27.16 11.61
N PHE A 83 -14.50 -26.42 12.26
CA PHE A 83 -14.49 -26.24 13.71
C PHE A 83 -14.25 -24.78 14.09
N ALA A 84 -14.70 -24.43 15.30
CA ALA A 84 -14.29 -23.21 15.98
C ALA A 84 -14.02 -23.53 17.46
N LEU A 85 -12.91 -23.03 17.98
CA LEU A 85 -12.49 -23.07 19.38
C LEU A 85 -12.25 -21.64 19.85
N ILE A 86 -12.91 -21.26 20.94
CA ILE A 86 -12.84 -19.94 21.56
C ILE A 86 -12.29 -20.11 22.97
N VAL A 87 -11.20 -19.44 23.28
CA VAL A 87 -10.55 -19.48 24.59
C VAL A 87 -10.63 -18.10 25.25
N GLU A 88 -11.10 -18.06 26.48
CA GLU A 88 -11.25 -16.86 27.29
C GLU A 88 -10.22 -16.87 28.41
N HIS A 89 -9.34 -15.87 28.45
CA HIS A 89 -8.38 -15.70 29.53
C HIS A 89 -8.16 -14.20 29.84
N GLY A 90 -8.35 -13.81 31.09
CA GLY A 90 -8.22 -12.41 31.52
C GLY A 90 -9.07 -11.44 30.67
N PRO A 91 -8.47 -10.38 30.08
CA PRO A 91 -9.14 -9.44 29.18
C PRO A 91 -9.11 -9.86 27.70
N TYR A 92 -8.68 -11.08 27.37
CA TYR A 92 -8.49 -11.54 25.99
C TYR A 92 -9.40 -12.71 25.62
N ILE A 93 -9.67 -12.82 24.33
CA ILE A 93 -10.33 -13.95 23.67
C ILE A 93 -9.43 -14.41 22.52
N ALA A 94 -9.03 -15.68 22.52
CA ALA A 94 -8.36 -16.31 21.38
C ALA A 94 -9.35 -17.15 20.57
N VAL A 95 -9.29 -17.07 19.25
CA VAL A 95 -10.16 -17.80 18.32
C VAL A 95 -9.32 -18.65 17.38
N PHE A 96 -9.59 -19.94 17.36
CA PHE A 96 -9.03 -20.91 16.41
C PHE A 96 -10.18 -21.44 15.58
N LYS A 97 -10.03 -21.47 14.26
CA LYS A 97 -11.12 -21.89 13.36
C LYS A 97 -10.57 -22.45 12.06
N SER A 98 -11.32 -23.38 11.47
CA SER A 98 -11.14 -23.85 10.11
C SER A 98 -12.50 -24.20 9.53
N GLY A 99 -12.77 -23.81 8.29
CA GLY A 99 -14.04 -24.08 7.60
C GLY A 99 -15.29 -23.46 8.23
N LEU A 100 -15.17 -22.75 9.36
CA LEU A 100 -16.24 -21.99 9.99
C LEU A 100 -15.79 -20.55 10.23
N ASP A 101 -16.75 -19.64 10.25
CA ASP A 101 -16.51 -18.22 10.49
C ASP A 101 -17.40 -17.67 11.61
N LEU A 102 -16.89 -16.69 12.36
CA LEU A 102 -17.70 -16.04 13.40
C LEU A 102 -18.63 -15.00 12.75
N PRO A 103 -19.94 -14.98 13.10
CA PRO A 103 -20.87 -13.99 12.59
C PRO A 103 -20.44 -12.55 12.89
N SER A 104 -20.73 -11.64 11.97
CA SER A 104 -20.35 -10.21 12.06
C SER A 104 -20.87 -9.54 13.35
N ALA A 105 -22.11 -9.89 13.74
CA ALA A 105 -22.74 -9.41 14.96
C ALA A 105 -21.98 -9.86 16.23
N PHE A 106 -21.46 -11.09 16.25
CA PHE A 106 -20.67 -11.60 17.37
C PHE A 106 -19.31 -10.90 17.45
N LYS A 107 -18.59 -10.81 16.33
CA LYS A 107 -17.30 -10.08 16.25
C LYS A 107 -17.47 -8.67 16.81
N THR A 108 -18.48 -7.94 16.35
CA THR A 108 -18.75 -6.56 16.78
C THR A 108 -19.05 -6.43 18.27
N ALA A 109 -19.87 -7.33 18.82
CA ALA A 109 -20.33 -7.25 20.20
C ALA A 109 -19.27 -7.68 21.23
N TYR A 110 -18.43 -8.65 20.90
CA TYR A 110 -17.55 -9.32 21.89
C TYR A 110 -16.05 -9.12 21.63
N LEU A 111 -15.64 -8.91 20.38
CA LEU A 111 -14.22 -8.88 19.99
C LEU A 111 -13.76 -7.45 19.69
N GLY A 112 -12.65 -7.07 20.31
CA GLY A 112 -11.94 -5.81 20.11
C GLY A 112 -10.56 -6.05 19.52
N LYS A 113 -10.05 -5.04 18.82
CA LYS A 113 -8.67 -5.06 18.30
C LYS A 113 -7.69 -4.95 19.47
N ILE A 114 -6.62 -5.74 19.41
CA ILE A 114 -5.47 -5.57 20.30
C ILE A 114 -4.56 -4.51 19.66
N ALA A 115 -4.04 -3.59 20.47
CA ALA A 115 -3.06 -2.61 20.01
C ALA A 115 -1.87 -3.31 19.32
N ASN A 116 -1.52 -2.87 18.11
CA ASN A 116 -0.43 -3.48 17.33
C ASN A 116 0.87 -3.48 18.13
N GLU A 117 1.13 -2.41 18.89
CA GLU A 117 2.32 -2.28 19.74
C GLU A 117 2.38 -3.37 20.83
N ARG A 118 1.24 -3.81 21.40
CA ARG A 118 1.21 -4.91 22.37
C ARG A 118 1.60 -6.24 21.73
N ILE A 119 1.22 -6.47 20.48
CA ILE A 119 1.62 -7.67 19.73
C ILE A 119 3.12 -7.63 19.42
N GLU A 120 3.64 -6.48 18.98
CA GLU A 120 5.08 -6.27 18.78
C GLU A 120 5.87 -6.52 20.07
N ARG A 121 5.43 -5.97 21.21
CA ARG A 121 6.09 -6.21 22.50
C ARG A 121 6.03 -7.68 22.94
N ALA A 122 4.93 -8.38 22.67
CA ALA A 122 4.77 -9.77 23.06
C ALA A 122 5.66 -10.72 22.24
N ILE A 123 5.77 -10.48 20.92
CA ILE A 123 6.40 -11.40 19.96
C ILE A 123 7.78 -10.91 19.48
N ALA A 124 7.90 -9.66 19.05
CA ALA A 124 9.12 -9.06 18.50
C ALA A 124 10.03 -8.46 19.59
N ARG A 125 10.44 -9.30 20.54
CA ARG A 125 11.28 -8.93 21.69
C ARG A 125 12.72 -8.61 21.28
N GLN A 126 13.46 -7.94 22.15
CA GLN A 126 14.84 -7.51 21.92
C GLN A 126 15.81 -8.63 21.48
N ASP A 127 15.59 -9.86 21.94
CA ASP A 127 16.38 -11.06 21.62
C ASP A 127 15.89 -11.80 20.36
N ALA A 128 14.80 -11.34 19.74
CA ALA A 128 14.16 -12.04 18.64
C ALA A 128 14.88 -11.77 17.31
N VAL A 129 15.25 -12.84 16.60
CA VAL A 129 15.88 -12.75 15.27
C VAL A 129 14.79 -12.77 14.21
N PHE A 130 14.72 -11.74 13.37
CA PHE A 130 13.73 -11.66 12.28
C PHE A 130 14.13 -12.58 11.12
N GLU A 131 13.28 -13.55 10.80
CA GLU A 131 13.50 -14.48 9.67
C GLU A 131 12.66 -14.10 8.44
N LYS A 132 11.44 -13.61 8.67
CA LYS A 132 10.53 -13.16 7.60
C LYS A 132 9.91 -11.82 7.95
N LEU A 133 9.73 -10.96 6.96
CA LEU A 133 9.07 -9.68 7.13
C LEU A 133 8.26 -9.35 5.87
N ARG A 134 6.96 -9.09 6.05
CA ARG A 134 6.07 -8.55 5.02
C ARG A 134 5.80 -7.09 5.33
N LEU A 135 6.11 -6.25 4.37
CA LEU A 135 6.05 -4.80 4.44
C LEU A 135 5.00 -4.27 3.48
N ARG A 136 4.28 -3.22 3.89
CA ARG A 136 3.38 -2.43 3.05
C ARG A 136 3.86 -0.99 2.98
N ASN A 137 3.91 -0.43 1.79
CA ASN A 137 4.26 0.97 1.59
C ASN A 137 3.12 1.88 2.09
N MET A 138 3.48 3.00 2.71
CA MET A 138 2.52 4.00 3.18
C MET A 138 1.91 4.85 2.05
N SER A 139 2.47 4.78 0.84
CA SER A 139 1.96 5.51 -0.31
C SER A 139 0.59 5.02 -0.76
N ILE A 140 -0.28 5.96 -1.12
CA ILE A 140 -1.57 5.71 -1.79
C ILE A 140 -1.46 5.74 -3.32
N SER A 141 -0.27 5.98 -3.87
CA SER A 141 -0.08 6.04 -5.31
C SER A 141 -0.20 4.65 -5.93
N PRO A 142 -0.99 4.47 -7.02
CA PRO A 142 -1.06 3.18 -7.70
C PRO A 142 0.27 2.76 -8.33
N LEU A 143 1.18 3.72 -8.56
CA LEU A 143 2.48 3.53 -9.19
C LEU A 143 3.61 3.18 -8.21
N ALA A 144 3.39 3.33 -6.90
CA ALA A 144 4.41 3.02 -5.90
C ALA A 144 4.58 1.50 -5.71
N LEU A 145 5.79 1.06 -5.33
CA LEU A 145 6.01 -0.29 -4.83
C LEU A 145 5.12 -0.50 -3.60
N ARG A 146 4.15 -1.42 -3.70
CA ARG A 146 3.06 -1.53 -2.71
C ARG A 146 3.41 -2.39 -1.52
N SER A 147 4.08 -3.51 -1.77
CA SER A 147 4.50 -4.44 -0.72
C SER A 147 5.86 -5.03 -1.03
N LYS A 148 6.56 -5.44 0.03
CA LYS A 148 7.88 -6.07 -0.04
C LYS A 148 7.90 -7.23 0.95
N SER A 149 8.24 -8.42 0.48
CA SER A 149 8.39 -9.60 1.35
C SER A 149 9.86 -9.99 1.39
N LEU A 150 10.40 -10.13 2.58
CA LEU A 150 11.80 -10.41 2.85
C LEU A 150 11.91 -11.68 3.67
N GLU A 151 12.88 -12.53 3.32
CA GLU A 151 13.17 -13.77 4.02
C GLU A 151 14.69 -14.00 4.07
N ALA A 152 15.20 -14.26 5.26
CA ALA A 152 16.60 -14.59 5.51
C ALA A 152 16.72 -15.39 6.82
N ARG A 153 17.89 -15.95 7.11
CA ARG A 153 18.17 -16.53 8.44
C ARG A 153 18.21 -15.46 9.54
N ASP A 154 18.64 -14.26 9.16
CA ASP A 154 18.70 -13.07 10.00
C ASP A 154 18.57 -11.84 9.10
N LEU A 155 17.39 -11.22 9.13
CA LEU A 155 17.10 -10.04 8.31
C LEU A 155 17.85 -8.79 8.76
N GLU A 156 18.26 -8.71 10.02
CA GLU A 156 19.01 -7.54 10.54
C GLU A 156 20.36 -7.40 9.85
N ASN A 157 20.99 -8.53 9.52
CA ASN A 157 22.28 -8.58 8.84
C ASN A 157 22.18 -8.72 7.31
N ALA A 158 20.99 -8.98 6.76
CA ALA A 158 20.81 -9.31 5.34
C ALA A 158 20.12 -8.21 4.52
N VAL A 159 19.50 -7.22 5.16
CA VAL A 159 18.66 -6.23 4.47
C VAL A 159 19.12 -4.81 4.77
N ALA A 160 19.34 -4.03 3.71
CA ALA A 160 19.54 -2.60 3.82
C ALA A 160 18.22 -1.90 4.22
N THR A 161 18.25 -1.09 5.27
CA THR A 161 17.09 -0.38 5.82
C THR A 161 16.97 1.07 5.33
N SER A 162 17.72 1.46 4.29
CA SER A 162 17.80 2.84 3.79
C SER A 162 16.47 3.43 3.28
N SER A 163 15.46 2.61 3.00
CA SER A 163 14.08 3.01 2.65
C SER A 163 13.01 2.47 3.62
N ALA A 164 13.43 1.86 4.74
CA ALA A 164 12.56 1.09 5.63
C ALA A 164 11.44 1.91 6.30
N SER A 165 11.69 3.19 6.58
CA SER A 165 10.76 4.04 7.35
C SER A 165 9.41 4.25 6.65
N ARG A 166 9.36 4.11 5.32
CA ARG A 166 8.17 4.25 4.49
C ARG A 166 7.32 2.99 4.42
N PHE A 167 7.80 1.91 5.03
CA PHE A 167 7.12 0.65 5.08
C PHE A 167 6.57 0.37 6.47
N ILE A 168 5.36 -0.17 6.50
CA ILE A 168 4.69 -0.69 7.68
C ILE A 168 4.91 -2.21 7.75
N PRO A 169 5.39 -2.75 8.88
CA PRO A 169 5.38 -4.18 9.14
C PRO A 169 3.94 -4.72 9.23
N GLN A 170 3.50 -5.45 8.21
CA GLN A 170 2.18 -6.09 8.20
C GLN A 170 2.21 -7.44 8.91
N ALA A 171 3.26 -8.22 8.64
CA ALA A 171 3.47 -9.52 9.25
C ALA A 171 4.95 -9.81 9.37
N TYR A 172 5.33 -10.58 10.38
CA TYR A 172 6.71 -11.00 10.58
C TYR A 172 6.78 -12.39 11.17
N SER A 173 7.92 -13.06 10.96
CA SER A 173 8.32 -14.26 11.69
C SER A 173 9.62 -14.00 12.40
N VAL A 174 9.67 -14.35 13.67
CA VAL A 174 10.83 -14.18 14.54
C VAL A 174 11.19 -15.50 15.19
N ARG A 175 12.48 -15.78 15.29
CA ARG A 175 13.04 -16.88 16.05
C ARG A 175 13.47 -16.37 17.42
N ARG A 176 13.03 -17.08 18.45
CA ARG A 176 13.33 -16.88 19.87
C ARG A 176 13.85 -18.21 20.44
N ASP A 177 14.39 -18.18 21.66
CA ASP A 177 14.90 -19.38 22.32
C ASP A 177 13.80 -20.44 22.56
N ASP A 178 12.55 -19.99 22.72
CA ASP A 178 11.37 -20.83 22.96
C ASP A 178 10.62 -21.24 21.67
N GLY A 179 11.11 -20.84 20.49
CA GLY A 179 10.56 -21.28 19.19
C GLY A 179 10.48 -20.19 18.12
N VAL A 180 9.86 -20.54 16.99
CA VAL A 180 9.64 -19.59 15.88
C VAL A 180 8.19 -19.13 15.89
N TYR A 181 8.00 -17.84 16.11
CA TYR A 181 6.70 -17.19 16.16
C TYR A 181 6.45 -16.39 14.89
N SER A 182 5.21 -16.35 14.44
CA SER A 182 4.75 -15.44 13.41
C SER A 182 3.60 -14.59 13.93
N ALA A 183 3.55 -13.32 13.55
CA ALA A 183 2.47 -12.42 13.94
C ALA A 183 1.99 -11.57 12.76
N THR A 184 0.70 -11.24 12.77
CA THR A 184 0.07 -10.25 11.90
C THR A 184 -0.68 -9.26 12.79
N PRO A 185 -0.02 -8.18 13.25
CA PRO A 185 -0.56 -7.31 14.30
C PRO A 185 -1.95 -6.76 14.00
N THR A 186 -2.22 -6.38 12.75
CA THR A 186 -3.49 -5.77 12.32
C THR A 186 -4.70 -6.68 12.54
N THR A 187 -4.53 -8.00 12.40
CA THR A 187 -5.59 -9.01 12.57
C THR A 187 -5.56 -9.69 13.94
N GLY A 188 -4.53 -9.44 14.76
CA GLY A 188 -4.30 -10.15 16.01
C GLY A 188 -3.86 -11.61 15.82
N ARG A 189 -3.53 -12.03 14.60
CA ARG A 189 -3.09 -13.41 14.34
C ARG A 189 -1.69 -13.63 14.90
N ILE A 190 -1.54 -14.66 15.73
CA ILE A 190 -0.26 -15.12 16.28
C ILE A 190 -0.17 -16.62 16.02
N SER A 191 1.01 -17.08 15.64
CA SER A 191 1.28 -18.49 15.35
C SER A 191 2.63 -18.91 15.94
N LEU A 192 2.71 -20.16 16.39
CA LEU A 192 3.94 -20.83 16.78
C LEU A 192 4.21 -21.98 15.80
N ARG A 193 5.44 -22.06 15.28
CA ARG A 193 5.88 -23.18 14.44
C ARG A 193 6.20 -24.37 15.35
N ALA A 194 5.20 -25.20 15.57
CA ALA A 194 5.27 -26.43 16.34
C ALA A 194 4.37 -27.50 15.71
N ASP A 195 4.44 -28.72 16.26
CA ASP A 195 3.52 -29.80 15.92
C ASP A 195 2.06 -29.42 16.27
N ARG A 196 1.11 -30.15 15.69
CA ARG A 196 -0.32 -29.94 15.99
C ARG A 196 -0.58 -30.30 17.46
N ALA A 197 -1.38 -29.48 18.11
CA ALA A 197 -1.68 -29.59 19.53
C ALA A 197 -3.13 -30.00 19.77
N GLY A 198 -3.35 -30.73 20.86
CA GLY A 198 -4.69 -31.04 21.37
C GLY A 198 -5.41 -29.80 21.93
N VAL A 199 -6.65 -29.96 22.38
CA VAL A 199 -7.43 -28.83 22.95
C VAL A 199 -6.78 -28.27 24.21
N GLU A 200 -6.35 -29.12 25.14
CA GLU A 200 -5.75 -28.66 26.40
C GLU A 200 -4.45 -27.90 26.17
N GLU A 201 -3.55 -28.44 25.34
CA GLU A 201 -2.30 -27.80 24.94
C GLU A 201 -2.55 -26.48 24.18
N THR A 202 -3.55 -26.44 23.30
CA THR A 202 -3.93 -25.21 22.59
C THR A 202 -4.45 -24.14 23.56
N VAL A 203 -5.25 -24.53 24.56
CA VAL A 203 -5.75 -23.61 25.59
C VAL A 203 -4.60 -23.10 26.45
N ALA A 204 -3.69 -23.97 26.90
CA ALA A 204 -2.50 -23.58 27.66
C ALA A 204 -1.61 -22.59 26.88
N TRP A 205 -1.39 -22.84 25.59
CA TRP A 205 -0.68 -21.91 24.72
C TRP A 205 -1.40 -20.57 24.55
N ALA A 206 -2.72 -20.58 24.37
CA ALA A 206 -3.52 -19.36 24.28
C ALA A 206 -3.46 -18.53 25.58
N VAL A 207 -3.41 -19.19 26.74
CA VAL A 207 -3.20 -18.56 28.06
C VAL A 207 -1.83 -17.88 28.10
N GLN A 208 -0.76 -18.61 27.74
CA GLN A 208 0.60 -18.06 27.70
C GLN A 208 0.69 -16.81 26.81
N ILE A 209 0.18 -16.86 25.57
CA ILE A 209 0.18 -15.68 24.69
C ILE A 209 -0.65 -14.54 25.30
N SER A 210 -1.79 -14.84 25.91
CA SER A 210 -2.63 -13.82 26.56
C SER A 210 -1.90 -13.13 27.71
N GLU A 211 -1.08 -13.83 28.48
CA GLU A 211 -0.24 -13.24 29.54
C GLU A 211 0.85 -12.35 28.96
N LEU A 212 1.51 -12.79 27.88
CA LEU A 212 2.52 -11.99 27.18
C LEU A 212 1.95 -10.68 26.63
N LEU A 213 0.70 -10.69 26.16
CA LEU A 213 0.01 -9.49 25.68
C LEU A 213 -0.38 -8.52 26.82
N GLN A 214 -0.55 -9.01 28.06
CA GLN A 214 -0.78 -8.17 29.24
C GLN A 214 0.50 -7.51 29.75
N ALA A 215 1.65 -8.18 29.63
CA ALA A 215 2.91 -7.69 30.15
C ALA A 215 3.32 -6.36 29.48
N ASP A 216 3.39 -5.28 30.27
CA ASP A 216 3.69 -3.92 29.76
C ASP A 216 5.20 -3.59 29.71
N ALA A 217 6.08 -4.55 30.00
CA ALA A 217 7.52 -4.31 30.24
C ALA A 217 8.48 -4.72 29.11
N GLY A 218 7.98 -5.16 27.95
CA GLY A 218 8.82 -5.66 26.86
C GLY A 218 9.52 -4.56 26.05
N VAL A 219 10.85 -4.59 25.95
CA VAL A 219 11.60 -3.80 24.97
C VAL A 219 11.47 -4.45 23.59
N VAL A 220 10.91 -3.72 22.63
CA VAL A 220 10.81 -4.15 21.22
C VAL A 220 12.18 -4.13 20.57
N ALA A 221 12.47 -5.13 19.73
CA ALA A 221 13.70 -5.24 18.94
C ALA A 221 14.10 -3.93 18.24
N GLY A 222 15.40 -3.67 18.15
CA GLY A 222 15.95 -2.52 17.44
C GLY A 222 15.60 -2.54 15.95
N PHE A 223 15.72 -3.71 15.32
CA PHE A 223 15.47 -3.87 13.88
C PHE A 223 14.11 -3.35 13.41
N ILE A 224 13.02 -3.69 14.12
CA ILE A 224 11.67 -3.27 13.72
C ILE A 224 11.43 -1.77 13.94
N ARG A 225 12.29 -1.06 14.68
CA ARG A 225 12.23 0.41 14.85
C ARG A 225 12.66 1.18 13.60
N ASN A 226 13.34 0.54 12.66
CA ASN A 226 13.71 1.17 11.39
C ASN A 226 12.49 1.39 10.46
N PHE A 227 11.33 0.82 10.79
CA PHE A 227 10.10 0.88 10.02
C PHE A 227 9.05 1.78 10.69
N ALA A 228 7.98 2.13 9.97
CA ALA A 228 6.89 2.93 10.51
C ALA A 228 6.27 2.26 11.75
N ARG A 229 6.12 3.01 12.83
CA ARG A 229 5.67 2.51 14.13
C ARG A 229 4.16 2.67 14.32
N PRO A 230 3.44 1.66 14.82
CA PRO A 230 2.06 1.84 15.20
C PRO A 230 1.96 2.78 16.41
N ILE A 231 1.00 3.70 16.37
CA ILE A 231 0.65 4.57 17.50
C ILE A 231 -0.87 4.51 17.75
N GLU A 232 -1.29 4.77 18.98
CA GLU A 232 -2.70 4.83 19.32
C GLU A 232 -3.39 6.04 18.66
N LEU A 233 -4.63 5.87 18.20
CA LEU A 233 -5.40 6.97 17.60
C LEU A 233 -5.70 8.10 18.60
N THR A 234 -5.76 7.79 19.89
CA THR A 234 -5.91 8.79 20.96
C THR A 234 -4.68 9.69 21.12
N ALA A 235 -3.52 9.28 20.58
CA ALA A 235 -2.30 10.08 20.55
C ALA A 235 -2.24 11.05 19.35
N LEU A 236 -3.27 11.05 18.48
CA LEU A 236 -3.34 11.99 17.36
C LEU A 236 -3.42 13.43 17.89
N PRO A 237 -2.48 14.34 17.53
CA PRO A 237 -2.49 15.70 18.02
C PRO A 237 -3.76 16.47 17.62
N THR A 238 -4.20 17.39 18.50
CA THR A 238 -5.46 18.12 18.33
C THR A 238 -5.47 19.12 17.18
N ASP A 239 -4.34 19.41 16.56
CA ASP A 239 -4.12 20.29 15.41
C ASP A 239 -3.99 19.50 14.08
N VAL A 240 -3.70 18.20 14.15
CA VAL A 240 -3.57 17.31 13.00
C VAL A 240 -4.94 16.96 12.40
N ARG A 241 -5.05 17.00 11.07
CA ARG A 241 -6.29 16.75 10.33
C ARG A 241 -6.07 15.68 9.25
N PRO A 242 -7.06 14.82 8.96
CA PRO A 242 -7.03 14.01 7.75
C PRO A 242 -7.07 14.92 6.51
N THR A 243 -6.33 14.54 5.48
CA THR A 243 -6.17 15.30 4.23
C THR A 243 -6.62 14.51 3.00
N PHE A 244 -6.39 13.19 2.96
CA PHE A 244 -6.79 12.32 1.84
C PHE A 244 -7.28 10.97 2.33
N VAL A 245 -8.17 10.36 1.54
CA VAL A 245 -8.56 8.96 1.64
C VAL A 245 -8.21 8.25 0.32
N GLY A 246 -7.45 7.16 0.38
CA GLY A 246 -7.29 6.25 -0.76
C GLY A 246 -8.00 4.93 -0.47
N ILE A 247 -8.70 4.35 -1.44
CA ILE A 247 -9.33 3.03 -1.29
C ILE A 247 -8.32 1.94 -1.65
N ASP A 248 -8.29 0.86 -0.87
CA ASP A 248 -7.44 -0.31 -1.16
C ASP A 248 -8.12 -1.21 -2.21
N THR A 249 -8.10 -0.75 -3.46
CA THR A 249 -8.70 -1.47 -4.60
C THR A 249 -8.03 -2.81 -4.86
N ILE A 250 -6.80 -3.01 -4.41
CA ILE A 250 -6.05 -4.25 -4.59
C ILE A 250 -6.44 -5.27 -3.53
N GLY A 251 -6.51 -4.85 -2.27
CA GLY A 251 -7.07 -5.69 -1.21
C GLY A 251 -8.49 -6.12 -1.54
N LEU A 252 -9.28 -5.25 -2.20
CA LEU A 252 -10.58 -5.60 -2.74
C LEU A 252 -10.47 -6.60 -3.91
N ALA A 253 -9.61 -6.37 -4.90
CA ALA A 253 -9.39 -7.27 -6.03
C ALA A 253 -8.91 -8.66 -5.61
N ASP A 254 -7.98 -8.74 -4.64
CA ASP A 254 -7.51 -10.00 -4.05
C ASP A 254 -8.67 -10.77 -3.40
N ALA A 255 -9.55 -10.06 -2.68
CA ALA A 255 -10.73 -10.66 -2.08
C ALA A 255 -11.76 -11.16 -3.12
N LEU A 256 -11.82 -10.53 -4.30
CA LEU A 256 -12.72 -10.90 -5.40
C LEU A 256 -12.20 -12.08 -6.23
N TYR A 257 -10.90 -12.11 -6.54
CA TYR A 257 -10.34 -12.99 -7.57
C TYR A 257 -9.33 -14.02 -7.07
N THR A 258 -8.65 -13.75 -5.96
CA THR A 258 -7.51 -14.58 -5.50
C THR A 258 -7.86 -15.42 -4.27
N ALA A 259 -8.75 -14.93 -3.40
CA ALA A 259 -9.09 -15.59 -2.16
C ALA A 259 -9.92 -16.87 -2.37
N GLU A 260 -9.45 -17.99 -1.80
CA GLU A 260 -10.11 -19.30 -1.88
C GLU A 260 -11.55 -19.29 -1.31
N ASN A 261 -11.77 -18.54 -0.24
CA ASN A 261 -13.10 -18.23 0.31
C ASN A 261 -13.40 -16.72 0.12
N GLY A 262 -13.26 -16.26 -1.11
CA GLY A 262 -13.43 -14.85 -1.48
C GLY A 262 -14.86 -14.34 -1.45
N ILE A 263 -15.02 -13.14 -2.00
CA ILE A 263 -16.29 -12.43 -2.13
C ILE A 263 -16.67 -12.29 -3.61
N ARG A 264 -17.92 -11.94 -3.87
CA ARG A 264 -18.38 -11.46 -5.18
C ARG A 264 -19.13 -10.14 -5.02
N LEU A 265 -19.09 -9.33 -6.06
CA LEU A 265 -19.91 -8.13 -6.16
C LEU A 265 -21.26 -8.54 -6.76
N ILE A 266 -22.34 -8.06 -6.16
CA ILE A 266 -23.70 -8.35 -6.61
C ILE A 266 -24.52 -7.06 -6.76
N ARG A 267 -25.56 -7.13 -7.59
CA ARG A 267 -26.57 -6.09 -7.80
C ARG A 267 -27.95 -6.73 -7.82
N GLU A 268 -28.96 -6.01 -7.33
CA GLU A 268 -30.36 -6.38 -7.55
C GLU A 268 -30.82 -5.94 -8.95
N SER A 269 -31.37 -6.88 -9.71
CA SER A 269 -31.97 -6.68 -11.03
C SER A 269 -33.47 -7.03 -11.00
N ALA A 270 -34.17 -6.74 -12.10
CA ALA A 270 -35.57 -7.14 -12.25
C ALA A 270 -35.77 -8.67 -12.21
N ASN A 271 -34.71 -9.45 -12.45
CA ASN A 271 -34.72 -10.91 -12.46
C ASN A 271 -34.19 -11.55 -11.17
N GLY A 272 -33.85 -10.74 -10.15
CA GLY A 272 -33.27 -11.21 -8.89
C GLY A 272 -31.86 -10.66 -8.64
N VAL A 273 -31.08 -11.34 -7.81
CA VAL A 273 -29.70 -10.96 -7.51
C VAL A 273 -28.77 -11.51 -8.58
N GLU A 274 -27.92 -10.66 -9.15
CA GLU A 274 -26.95 -11.03 -10.19
C GLU A 274 -25.51 -10.72 -9.73
N GLU A 275 -24.55 -11.59 -10.07
CA GLU A 275 -23.11 -11.33 -9.88
C GLU A 275 -22.60 -10.40 -10.98
N LEU A 276 -21.80 -9.40 -10.60
CA LEU A 276 -21.20 -8.47 -11.55
C LEU A 276 -20.12 -9.18 -12.38
N PRO A 277 -20.18 -9.07 -13.72
CA PRO A 277 -19.15 -9.64 -14.58
C PRO A 277 -17.82 -8.87 -14.43
N GLN A 278 -16.72 -9.52 -14.81
CA GLN A 278 -15.36 -8.97 -14.62
C GLN A 278 -15.16 -7.57 -15.20
N PRO A 279 -15.66 -7.20 -16.41
CA PRO A 279 -15.51 -5.85 -16.93
C PRO A 279 -16.19 -4.78 -16.06
N GLU A 280 -17.38 -5.08 -15.52
CA GLU A 280 -18.11 -4.17 -14.63
C GLU A 280 -17.43 -4.05 -13.27
N ALA A 281 -16.98 -5.17 -12.70
CA ALA A 281 -16.19 -5.15 -11.47
C ALA A 281 -14.86 -4.39 -11.66
N GLY A 282 -14.23 -4.48 -12.83
CA GLY A 282 -13.07 -3.67 -13.21
C GLY A 282 -13.38 -2.17 -13.24
N ALA A 283 -14.55 -1.76 -13.76
CA ALA A 283 -14.98 -0.36 -13.76
C ALA A 283 -15.24 0.17 -12.32
N VAL A 284 -15.77 -0.68 -11.44
CA VAL A 284 -15.93 -0.37 -10.01
C VAL A 284 -14.57 -0.12 -9.35
N LEU A 285 -13.59 -1.00 -9.59
CA LEU A 285 -12.24 -0.82 -9.07
C LEU A 285 -11.59 0.46 -9.58
N ALA A 286 -11.72 0.76 -10.87
CA ALA A 286 -11.18 2.00 -11.47
C ALA A 286 -11.83 3.26 -10.87
N THR A 287 -13.12 3.21 -10.55
CA THR A 287 -13.83 4.34 -9.91
C THR A 287 -13.36 4.61 -8.47
N LEU A 288 -12.86 3.58 -7.79
CA LEU A 288 -12.35 3.66 -6.42
C LEU A 288 -10.84 3.97 -6.34
N GLU A 289 -10.12 3.89 -7.46
CA GLU A 289 -8.66 4.06 -7.52
C GLU A 289 -8.16 5.48 -7.20
N PRO A 290 -8.86 6.58 -7.54
CA PRO A 290 -8.43 7.93 -7.21
C PRO A 290 -8.26 8.17 -5.70
N ALA A 291 -7.39 9.14 -5.36
CA ALA A 291 -7.24 9.63 -4.00
C ALA A 291 -8.24 10.76 -3.72
N PHE A 292 -9.10 10.58 -2.73
CA PHE A 292 -10.19 11.50 -2.43
C PHE A 292 -9.80 12.56 -1.38
N PRO A 293 -9.91 13.86 -1.68
CA PRO A 293 -9.58 14.93 -0.74
C PRO A 293 -10.53 14.96 0.47
N VAL A 294 -9.98 15.33 1.63
CA VAL A 294 -10.74 15.51 2.88
C VAL A 294 -10.73 16.98 3.27
N VAL A 295 -11.92 17.52 3.53
CA VAL A 295 -12.11 18.90 3.95
C VAL A 295 -12.87 18.93 5.28
N ARG A 296 -12.40 19.74 6.23
CA ARG A 296 -13.12 19.94 7.48
C ARG A 296 -14.20 21.01 7.31
N ARG A 297 -15.47 20.63 7.45
CA ARG A 297 -16.60 21.56 7.58
C ARG A 297 -17.19 21.43 8.98
N ARG A 298 -17.06 22.48 9.79
CA ARG A 298 -17.49 22.50 11.20
C ARG A 298 -16.83 21.35 12.00
N SER A 299 -17.63 20.38 12.45
CA SER A 299 -17.21 19.21 13.23
C SER A 299 -17.13 17.93 12.39
N ILE A 300 -17.31 18.00 11.07
CA ILE A 300 -17.33 16.85 10.17
C ILE A 300 -16.14 16.93 9.21
N TYR A 301 -15.49 15.78 8.99
CA TYR A 301 -14.52 15.59 7.92
C TYR A 301 -15.25 15.02 6.72
N GLU A 302 -15.48 15.85 5.70
CA GLU A 302 -16.12 15.47 4.44
C GLU A 302 -15.04 14.95 3.49
N VAL A 303 -15.25 13.75 2.94
CA VAL A 303 -14.47 13.21 1.82
C VAL A 303 -15.16 13.67 0.54
N ARG A 304 -14.39 14.20 -0.40
CA ARG A 304 -14.90 14.73 -1.66
C ARG A 304 -14.40 13.93 -2.84
N ASP A 305 -15.15 14.00 -3.93
CA ASP A 305 -14.77 13.41 -5.20
C ASP A 305 -13.50 14.05 -5.77
N ASP A 306 -12.97 13.51 -6.86
CA ASP A 306 -11.78 14.01 -7.56
C ASP A 306 -11.94 15.47 -8.03
N ASP A 307 -13.18 15.93 -8.21
CA ASP A 307 -13.51 17.35 -8.47
C ASP A 307 -13.19 18.30 -7.29
N GLY A 308 -12.90 17.76 -6.10
CA GLY A 308 -12.60 18.51 -4.88
C GLY A 308 -13.80 19.24 -4.26
N HIS A 309 -15.01 19.00 -4.75
CA HIS A 309 -16.23 19.75 -4.42
C HIS A 309 -17.38 18.85 -3.96
N THR A 310 -17.65 17.77 -4.67
CA THR A 310 -18.80 16.90 -4.43
C THR A 310 -18.55 16.02 -3.20
N PRO A 311 -19.36 16.11 -2.13
CA PRO A 311 -19.19 15.27 -0.96
C PRO A 311 -19.64 13.83 -1.26
N ILE A 312 -18.73 12.87 -1.08
CA ILE A 312 -18.97 11.45 -1.38
C ILE A 312 -18.91 10.58 -0.12
N ALA A 313 -18.32 11.04 0.98
CA ALA A 313 -18.30 10.30 2.24
C ALA A 313 -18.01 11.22 3.43
N SER A 314 -17.99 10.66 4.64
CA SER A 314 -17.48 11.35 5.83
C SER A 314 -16.54 10.47 6.66
N LEU A 315 -15.53 11.07 7.27
CA LEU A 315 -14.65 10.40 8.22
C LEU A 315 -15.09 10.67 9.66
N ARG A 316 -15.17 9.59 10.45
CA ARG A 316 -15.32 9.68 11.91
C ARG A 316 -14.10 9.07 12.59
N ILE A 317 -13.30 9.92 13.24
CA ILE A 317 -12.15 9.50 14.04
C ILE A 317 -12.66 9.10 15.43
N GLY A 318 -12.53 7.82 15.78
CA GLY A 318 -12.79 7.29 17.11
C GLY A 318 -11.50 6.97 17.86
N ALA A 319 -11.64 6.52 19.12
CA ALA A 319 -10.48 6.19 19.96
C ALA A 319 -9.67 4.99 19.44
N THR A 320 -10.31 4.04 18.75
CA THR A 320 -9.67 2.77 18.33
C THR A 320 -9.71 2.52 16.83
N ARG A 321 -10.46 3.30 16.06
CA ARG A 321 -10.51 3.23 14.59
C ARG A 321 -11.01 4.54 13.99
N ILE A 322 -10.65 4.76 12.73
CA ILE A 322 -11.33 5.72 11.85
C ILE A 322 -12.42 4.96 11.09
N ALA A 323 -13.58 5.57 10.91
CA ALA A 323 -14.66 5.02 10.10
C ALA A 323 -14.89 5.88 8.85
N LEU A 324 -14.96 5.25 7.69
CA LEU A 324 -15.39 5.84 6.42
C LEU A 324 -16.89 5.59 6.27
N ARG A 325 -17.70 6.65 6.30
CA ARG A 325 -19.16 6.55 6.38
C ARG A 325 -19.83 7.10 5.14
N GLY A 326 -20.75 6.29 4.61
CA GLY A 326 -21.64 6.68 3.52
C GLY A 326 -20.86 7.01 2.26
N LEU A 327 -19.82 6.22 1.93
CA LEU A 327 -19.15 6.32 0.64
C LEU A 327 -20.18 6.06 -0.46
N ASP A 328 -20.49 7.10 -1.22
CA ASP A 328 -21.51 7.14 -2.24
C ASP A 328 -20.88 7.65 -3.54
N LEU A 329 -20.75 6.74 -4.49
CA LEU A 329 -20.32 7.03 -5.85
C LEU A 329 -21.36 6.40 -6.80
N PRO A 330 -21.73 7.06 -7.91
CA PRO A 330 -22.80 6.58 -8.78
C PRO A 330 -22.65 5.12 -9.23
N LEU A 331 -21.42 4.68 -9.51
CA LEU A 331 -21.14 3.31 -9.97
C LEU A 331 -21.15 2.25 -8.85
N ILE A 332 -21.19 2.63 -7.58
CA ILE A 332 -21.17 1.69 -6.45
C ILE A 332 -22.44 1.71 -5.60
N ALA A 333 -23.35 2.65 -5.82
CA ALA A 333 -24.53 2.88 -4.97
C ALA A 333 -25.39 1.61 -4.79
N ASP A 334 -25.59 0.86 -5.88
CA ASP A 334 -26.43 -0.36 -5.90
C ASP A 334 -25.61 -1.65 -5.82
N ILE A 335 -24.34 -1.57 -5.40
CA ILE A 335 -23.45 -2.74 -5.33
C ILE A 335 -23.35 -3.24 -3.89
N SER A 336 -23.60 -4.52 -3.71
CA SER A 336 -23.37 -5.25 -2.47
C SER A 336 -22.29 -6.31 -2.62
N VAL A 337 -21.77 -6.75 -1.49
CA VAL A 337 -20.73 -7.76 -1.35
C VAL A 337 -21.29 -8.93 -0.58
N GLU A 338 -21.13 -10.13 -1.11
CA GLU A 338 -21.47 -11.39 -0.44
C GLU A 338 -20.37 -12.44 -0.59
N ARG A 339 -20.38 -13.45 0.28
CA ARG A 339 -19.39 -14.54 0.26
C ARG A 339 -19.67 -15.50 -0.88
N ARG A 340 -18.61 -15.88 -1.60
CA ARG A 340 -18.70 -16.92 -2.65
C ARG A 340 -19.07 -18.30 -2.12
N SER A 341 -18.80 -18.56 -0.84
CA SER A 341 -19.14 -19.82 -0.18
C SER A 341 -20.64 -20.04 0.04
N GLN A 342 -21.47 -19.01 -0.17
CA GLN A 342 -22.93 -19.09 -0.07
C GLN A 342 -23.54 -19.05 -1.48
N PRO A 343 -24.73 -19.64 -1.69
CA PRO A 343 -25.48 -19.48 -2.93
C PRO A 343 -25.76 -18.01 -3.26
N LEU A 344 -25.88 -17.69 -4.56
CA LEU A 344 -26.11 -16.32 -5.04
C LEU A 344 -27.37 -15.71 -4.40
N GLY A 345 -27.23 -14.57 -3.73
CA GLY A 345 -28.33 -13.85 -3.08
C GLY A 345 -28.80 -14.45 -1.74
N GLU A 346 -28.17 -15.50 -1.22
CA GLU A 346 -28.56 -16.16 0.04
C GLU A 346 -27.65 -15.82 1.24
N ASP A 347 -26.62 -14.98 1.05
CA ASP A 347 -25.74 -14.60 2.17
C ASP A 347 -26.43 -13.60 3.12
N ALA A 348 -26.87 -14.09 4.28
CA ALA A 348 -27.46 -13.24 5.33
C ALA A 348 -26.50 -12.18 5.91
N ASP A 349 -25.19 -12.29 5.66
CA ASP A 349 -24.17 -11.30 6.04
C ASP A 349 -23.78 -10.37 4.85
N ALA A 350 -24.50 -10.41 3.73
CA ALA A 350 -24.31 -9.50 2.60
C ALA A 350 -24.46 -8.04 3.02
N VAL A 351 -23.59 -7.17 2.50
CA VAL A 351 -23.57 -5.75 2.86
C VAL A 351 -23.25 -4.88 1.64
N PRO A 352 -23.68 -3.61 1.61
CA PRO A 352 -23.25 -2.67 0.58
C PRO A 352 -21.73 -2.58 0.49
N LEU A 353 -21.18 -2.39 -0.72
CA LEU A 353 -19.73 -2.31 -0.96
C LEU A 353 -19.07 -1.23 -0.08
N SER A 354 -19.71 -0.08 0.07
CA SER A 354 -19.24 1.00 0.94
C SER A 354 -19.08 0.57 2.40
N ARG A 355 -20.01 -0.24 2.91
CA ARG A 355 -19.94 -0.81 4.27
C ARG A 355 -18.88 -1.91 4.37
N TYR A 356 -18.71 -2.72 3.32
CA TYR A 356 -17.65 -3.72 3.28
C TYR A 356 -16.25 -3.07 3.36
N LEU A 357 -16.00 -2.04 2.54
CA LEU A 357 -14.74 -1.29 2.54
C LEU A 357 -14.40 -0.71 3.92
N ASP A 358 -15.37 -0.08 4.60
CA ASP A 358 -15.20 0.43 5.97
C ASP A 358 -15.00 -0.69 7.00
N ARG A 359 -15.76 -1.79 6.90
CA ARG A 359 -15.69 -2.91 7.85
C ARG A 359 -14.34 -3.62 7.81
N GLU A 360 -13.82 -3.85 6.61
CA GLU A 360 -12.55 -4.55 6.37
C GLU A 360 -11.32 -3.61 6.41
N ASN A 361 -11.52 -2.30 6.66
CA ASN A 361 -10.48 -1.25 6.62
C ASN A 361 -9.72 -1.19 5.29
N LEU A 362 -10.43 -1.36 4.17
CA LEU A 362 -9.87 -1.28 2.81
C LEU A 362 -9.73 0.18 2.36
N PHE A 363 -9.12 1.01 3.22
CA PHE A 363 -8.83 2.40 2.92
C PHE A 363 -7.63 2.90 3.75
N THR A 364 -6.94 3.89 3.20
CA THR A 364 -5.84 4.61 3.84
C THR A 364 -6.26 6.05 4.09
N VAL A 365 -5.88 6.63 5.24
CA VAL A 365 -6.06 8.06 5.52
C VAL A 365 -4.71 8.72 5.72
N LEU A 366 -4.43 9.76 4.94
CA LEU A 366 -3.25 10.62 5.13
C LEU A 366 -3.62 11.84 5.98
N PHE A 367 -2.63 12.40 6.67
CA PHE A 367 -2.83 13.51 7.59
C PHE A 367 -2.01 14.75 7.21
N SER A 368 -2.33 15.88 7.85
CA SER A 368 -1.57 17.13 7.74
C SER A 368 -0.18 17.02 8.38
N ASP A 369 -0.02 16.14 9.37
CA ASP A 369 1.31 15.69 9.80
C ASP A 369 1.79 14.60 8.82
N LEU A 370 2.83 14.93 8.05
CA LEU A 370 3.41 14.08 7.02
C LEU A 370 4.01 12.79 7.58
N ALA A 371 4.30 12.74 8.89
CA ALA A 371 4.76 11.56 9.58
C ALA A 371 3.65 10.50 9.74
N LEU A 372 2.39 10.87 9.60
CA LEU A 372 1.25 10.03 9.99
C LEU A 372 0.47 9.49 8.79
N ALA A 373 0.14 8.20 8.85
CA ALA A 373 -0.83 7.57 7.96
C ALA A 373 -1.65 6.51 8.72
N TYR A 374 -2.94 6.40 8.40
CA TYR A 374 -3.82 5.36 8.93
C TYR A 374 -4.03 4.30 7.86
N ILE A 375 -3.56 3.09 8.10
CA ILE A 375 -3.51 1.99 7.13
C ILE A 375 -3.92 0.70 7.86
N ASP A 376 -4.67 -0.19 7.21
CA ASP A 376 -5.10 -1.49 7.75
C ASP A 376 -5.71 -1.39 9.17
N GLY A 377 -6.47 -0.32 9.41
CA GLY A 377 -7.16 -0.09 10.67
C GLY A 377 -6.26 0.39 11.83
N ALA A 378 -5.03 0.82 11.59
CA ALA A 378 -4.11 1.36 12.60
C ALA A 378 -3.46 2.67 12.14
N LEU A 379 -3.14 3.54 13.10
CA LEU A 379 -2.35 4.75 12.85
C LEU A 379 -0.87 4.40 12.95
N PHE A 380 -0.09 4.82 11.96
CA PHE A 380 1.35 4.63 11.91
C PHE A 380 2.06 5.97 11.83
N ARG A 381 3.23 6.03 12.47
CA ARG A 381 4.16 7.15 12.40
C ARG A 381 5.47 6.72 11.78
N ASP A 382 5.89 7.40 10.73
CA ASP A 382 7.26 7.36 10.24
C ASP A 382 8.14 8.23 11.15
N GLU A 383 9.02 7.61 11.93
CA GLU A 383 9.93 8.33 12.84
C GLU A 383 11.09 9.03 12.10
N ALA A 384 11.49 8.55 10.91
CA ALA A 384 12.52 9.19 10.10
C ALA A 384 12.05 10.55 9.54
N LEU A 385 10.73 10.73 9.44
CA LEU A 385 10.08 11.94 8.95
C LEU A 385 10.22 13.15 9.89
N ALA A 386 10.58 12.95 11.17
CA ALA A 386 11.04 14.04 12.04
C ALA A 386 12.32 14.73 11.52
N GLY A 387 13.08 14.07 10.64
CA GLY A 387 14.20 14.63 9.85
C GLY A 387 13.95 14.68 8.33
N GLY A 388 12.72 14.40 7.87
CA GLY A 388 12.39 14.17 6.45
C GLY A 388 12.41 15.41 5.56
N ALA A 389 12.34 16.62 6.14
CA ALA A 389 12.46 17.87 5.41
C ALA A 389 13.82 17.98 4.70
N THR A 390 14.90 17.67 5.41
CA THR A 390 16.27 17.68 4.85
C THR A 390 16.43 16.63 3.75
N SER A 391 15.81 15.46 3.91
CA SER A 391 15.83 14.42 2.88
C SER A 391 15.13 14.87 1.59
N LEU A 392 13.94 15.48 1.68
CA LEU A 392 13.24 16.00 0.49
C LEU A 392 14.10 17.04 -0.24
N LEU A 393 14.64 18.00 0.51
CA LEU A 393 15.45 19.08 -0.04
C LEU A 393 16.76 18.60 -0.67
N ALA A 394 17.31 17.47 -0.23
CA ALA A 394 18.48 16.85 -0.84
C ALA A 394 18.21 16.34 -2.28
N HIS A 395 16.94 16.02 -2.60
CA HIS A 395 16.54 15.61 -3.94
C HIS A 395 16.16 16.78 -4.86
N LEU A 396 15.92 17.97 -4.31
CA LEU A 396 15.61 19.16 -5.10
C LEU A 396 16.89 19.86 -5.55
N ARG A 397 17.12 19.95 -6.86
CA ARG A 397 18.23 20.69 -7.46
C ARG A 397 17.68 21.97 -8.08
N VAL A 398 18.43 23.05 -7.96
CA VAL A 398 18.05 24.34 -8.52
C VAL A 398 18.76 24.53 -9.85
N ASP A 399 18.01 25.00 -10.85
CA ASP A 399 18.59 25.59 -12.06
C ASP A 399 17.93 26.95 -12.33
N ALA A 400 18.77 27.97 -12.50
CA ALA A 400 18.32 29.35 -12.71
C ALA A 400 17.61 29.55 -14.06
N SER A 401 17.92 28.74 -15.09
CA SER A 401 17.31 28.86 -16.42
C SER A 401 15.79 28.62 -16.36
N LEU A 402 15.35 27.73 -15.47
CA LEU A 402 13.93 27.38 -15.26
C LEU A 402 13.10 28.56 -14.75
N ALA A 403 13.73 29.59 -14.20
CA ALA A 403 13.00 30.79 -13.74
C ALA A 403 12.48 31.65 -14.90
N GLN A 404 13.11 31.55 -16.07
CA GLN A 404 12.80 32.34 -17.26
C GLN A 404 12.01 31.55 -18.32
N THR A 405 11.73 30.26 -18.07
CA THR A 405 11.03 29.44 -19.06
C THR A 405 9.56 29.80 -19.18
N THR A 406 9.07 29.96 -20.40
CA THR A 406 7.68 30.34 -20.72
C THR A 406 6.88 29.21 -21.36
N SER A 407 7.53 28.11 -21.71
CA SER A 407 6.91 26.96 -22.36
C SER A 407 7.72 25.68 -22.11
N GLU A 408 7.13 24.53 -22.42
CA GLU A 408 7.80 23.23 -22.32
C GLU A 408 8.83 23.06 -23.43
N LYS A 409 8.37 23.18 -24.69
CA LYS A 409 9.17 22.89 -25.90
C LYS A 409 9.35 24.10 -26.83
N GLY A 410 8.62 25.19 -26.59
CA GLY A 410 8.55 26.34 -27.50
C GLY A 410 7.64 26.08 -28.70
N ALA A 411 7.65 27.02 -29.64
CA ALA A 411 7.03 26.84 -30.95
C ALA A 411 8.00 26.12 -31.91
N PHE A 412 7.46 25.33 -32.83
CA PHE A 412 8.24 24.62 -33.85
C PHE A 412 8.14 25.30 -35.20
N GLU A 413 9.29 25.51 -35.85
CA GLU A 413 9.40 26.07 -37.19
C GLU A 413 10.18 25.15 -38.12
N VAL A 414 9.86 25.17 -39.42
CA VAL A 414 10.60 24.42 -40.44
C VAL A 414 12.02 24.98 -40.53
N GLY A 415 13.03 24.11 -40.54
CA GLY A 415 14.44 24.52 -40.57
C GLY A 415 15.02 24.89 -39.20
N GLN A 416 14.23 24.82 -38.13
CA GLN A 416 14.72 25.01 -36.77
C GLN A 416 15.72 23.91 -36.41
N VAL A 417 16.94 24.28 -36.06
CA VAL A 417 18.04 23.33 -35.73
C VAL A 417 18.20 23.08 -34.24
N GLU A 418 17.58 23.92 -33.42
CA GLU A 418 17.70 23.90 -31.96
C GLU A 418 16.37 24.23 -31.28
N PHE A 419 16.11 23.66 -30.10
CA PHE A 419 14.94 24.03 -29.29
C PHE A 419 14.95 25.53 -28.95
N ALA A 420 13.77 26.14 -28.91
CA ALA A 420 13.63 27.57 -28.70
C ALA A 420 14.21 28.02 -27.35
N GLN A 421 14.81 29.21 -27.33
CA GLN A 421 15.26 29.83 -26.08
C GLN A 421 14.09 30.06 -25.12
N GLY A 422 14.34 29.90 -23.81
CA GLY A 422 13.31 30.05 -22.79
C GLY A 422 12.27 28.92 -22.74
N CYS A 423 12.56 27.74 -23.29
CA CYS A 423 11.78 26.53 -23.00
C CYS A 423 12.52 25.56 -22.06
N VAL A 424 11.78 24.66 -21.42
CA VAL A 424 12.36 23.67 -20.48
C VAL A 424 13.28 22.69 -21.22
N PHE A 425 12.92 22.26 -22.43
CA PHE A 425 13.78 21.39 -23.25
C PHE A 425 15.14 22.02 -23.53
N ARG A 426 15.17 23.32 -23.81
CA ARG A 426 16.42 24.05 -24.02
C ARG A 426 17.26 24.13 -22.75
N SER A 427 16.62 24.31 -21.60
CA SER A 427 17.30 24.27 -20.29
C SER A 427 17.93 22.90 -20.01
N VAL A 428 17.26 21.81 -20.39
CA VAL A 428 17.83 20.46 -20.26
C VAL A 428 19.13 20.34 -21.06
N VAL A 429 19.10 20.75 -22.33
CA VAL A 429 20.24 20.64 -23.25
C VAL A 429 21.43 21.51 -22.82
N ASP A 430 21.18 22.76 -22.45
CA ASP A 430 22.22 23.78 -22.23
C ASP A 430 22.85 23.76 -20.84
N THR A 431 22.07 23.51 -19.78
CA THR A 431 22.54 23.70 -18.40
C THR A 431 22.42 22.44 -17.54
N ILE A 432 21.29 21.73 -17.61
CA ILE A 432 21.00 20.65 -16.68
C ILE A 432 21.76 19.37 -17.04
N ALA A 433 21.81 19.02 -18.32
CA ALA A 433 22.50 17.83 -18.83
C ALA A 433 23.89 18.13 -19.39
N ASP A 434 24.45 19.33 -19.16
CA ASP A 434 25.73 19.79 -19.73
C ASP A 434 26.90 18.81 -19.49
N GLY A 435 26.90 18.12 -18.34
CA GLY A 435 27.90 17.12 -17.99
C GLY A 435 27.76 15.73 -18.67
N ASP A 436 26.72 15.52 -19.47
CA ASP A 436 26.49 14.27 -20.20
C ASP A 436 27.11 14.36 -21.61
N ASP A 437 28.16 13.59 -21.88
CA ASP A 437 28.87 13.61 -23.17
C ASP A 437 28.09 12.95 -24.32
N VAL A 438 27.06 12.17 -23.98
CA VAL A 438 26.01 11.72 -24.90
C VAL A 438 24.68 12.25 -24.40
N LEU A 439 23.90 12.87 -25.28
CA LEU A 439 22.54 13.32 -24.98
C LEU A 439 21.63 13.03 -26.18
N LEU A 440 20.54 12.34 -25.90
CA LEU A 440 19.58 11.82 -26.87
C LEU A 440 18.19 12.34 -26.55
N CYS A 441 17.44 12.81 -27.55
CA CYS A 441 16.06 13.25 -27.44
C CYS A 441 15.11 12.09 -27.80
N ASP A 442 14.41 11.55 -26.79
CA ASP A 442 13.57 10.35 -26.90
C ASP A 442 12.05 10.65 -26.84
N ASP A 443 11.66 11.92 -26.80
CA ASP A 443 10.30 12.52 -26.66
C ASP A 443 9.24 12.17 -27.74
N LEU A 444 9.36 11.05 -28.47
CA LEU A 444 8.43 10.66 -29.55
C LEU A 444 8.02 9.19 -29.49
N GLY A 445 6.72 8.93 -29.26
CA GLY A 445 6.11 7.59 -29.36
C GLY A 445 6.25 6.74 -28.08
N ASP A 446 6.86 5.56 -28.17
CA ASP A 446 7.17 4.70 -27.02
C ASP A 446 8.43 5.21 -26.29
N GLU A 447 8.39 6.44 -25.80
CA GLU A 447 9.49 7.10 -25.12
C GLU A 447 9.82 6.46 -23.76
N TRP A 448 11.11 6.45 -23.44
CA TRP A 448 11.63 6.08 -22.13
C TRP A 448 11.77 7.33 -21.24
N ALA A 449 12.12 8.46 -21.84
CA ALA A 449 12.21 9.78 -21.23
C ALA A 449 12.17 10.84 -22.33
N ASP A 450 12.13 12.12 -21.96
CA ASP A 450 12.26 13.19 -22.95
C ASP A 450 13.70 13.28 -23.45
N PHE A 451 14.65 13.16 -22.52
CA PHE A 451 16.07 13.03 -22.83
C PHE A 451 16.75 11.89 -22.07
N ILE A 452 17.71 11.26 -22.73
CA ILE A 452 18.61 10.26 -22.16
C ILE A 452 20.04 10.79 -22.26
N GLY A 453 20.64 11.02 -21.10
CA GLY A 453 22.03 11.44 -20.96
C GLY A 453 22.93 10.30 -20.50
N VAL A 454 24.13 10.21 -21.06
CA VAL A 454 25.19 9.33 -20.58
C VAL A 454 26.46 10.14 -20.36
N SER A 455 27.06 9.95 -19.18
CA SER A 455 28.35 10.53 -18.82
C SER A 455 29.37 9.40 -18.68
N THR A 456 30.18 9.20 -19.71
CA THR A 456 31.25 8.19 -19.80
C THR A 456 32.57 8.68 -19.21
N GLN A 457 32.74 10.00 -19.09
CA GLN A 457 33.95 10.63 -18.56
C GLN A 457 33.93 10.78 -17.03
N SER A 458 32.77 10.55 -16.41
CA SER A 458 32.63 10.56 -14.96
C SER A 458 33.02 9.22 -14.33
N ASN A 459 33.37 9.27 -13.04
CA ASN A 459 33.68 8.08 -12.25
C ASN A 459 32.84 8.08 -10.95
N PRO A 460 31.84 7.19 -10.80
CA PRO A 460 31.42 6.19 -11.79
C PRO A 460 30.74 6.81 -13.02
N THR A 461 30.66 6.05 -14.11
CA THR A 461 29.86 6.43 -15.28
C THR A 461 28.38 6.56 -14.91
N MET A 462 27.64 7.42 -15.61
CA MET A 462 26.26 7.73 -15.25
C MET A 462 25.30 7.60 -16.43
N ILE A 463 24.09 7.10 -16.16
CA ILE A 463 22.92 7.13 -17.06
C ILE A 463 21.87 8.04 -16.42
N SER A 464 21.31 8.96 -17.19
CA SER A 464 20.36 9.95 -16.69
C SER A 464 19.14 10.03 -17.60
N PHE A 465 17.94 9.82 -17.05
CA PHE A 465 16.69 10.11 -17.75
C PHE A 465 16.14 11.45 -17.27
N TYR A 466 15.71 12.30 -18.19
CA TYR A 466 15.13 13.60 -17.91
C TYR A 466 13.68 13.65 -18.40
N HIS A 467 12.77 14.00 -17.50
CA HIS A 467 11.35 14.22 -17.77
C HIS A 467 11.02 15.70 -17.54
N ALA A 468 10.94 16.46 -18.63
CA ALA A 468 10.75 17.89 -18.69
C ALA A 468 9.26 18.26 -18.76
N LYS A 469 8.81 19.10 -17.81
CA LYS A 469 7.44 19.61 -17.78
C LYS A 469 7.41 21.10 -17.46
N HIS A 470 6.73 21.89 -18.29
CA HIS A 470 6.42 23.27 -17.97
C HIS A 470 5.03 23.41 -17.33
N GLY A 471 4.91 24.37 -16.42
CA GLY A 471 3.63 24.77 -15.87
C GLY A 471 3.75 25.98 -14.96
N ASN A 472 2.60 26.47 -14.52
CA ASN A 472 2.54 27.55 -13.54
C ASN A 472 3.11 27.10 -12.20
N GLN A 473 3.73 28.04 -11.50
CA GLN A 473 4.27 27.79 -10.17
C GLN A 473 3.16 27.31 -9.22
N SER A 474 3.37 26.15 -8.61
CA SER A 474 2.35 25.43 -7.86
C SER A 474 2.97 24.54 -6.79
N LEU A 475 2.30 24.47 -5.64
CA LEU A 475 2.56 23.49 -4.57
C LEU A 475 1.51 22.37 -4.54
N SER A 476 0.82 22.15 -5.66
CA SER A 476 -0.20 21.10 -5.82
C SER A 476 0.38 19.86 -6.51
N ALA A 477 0.07 18.67 -6.00
CA ALA A 477 0.48 17.40 -6.61
C ALA A 477 -0.02 17.22 -8.05
N SER A 478 -1.20 17.76 -8.37
CA SER A 478 -1.80 17.68 -9.72
C SER A 478 -0.87 18.15 -10.84
N ALA A 479 -0.04 19.16 -10.58
CA ALA A 479 0.90 19.68 -11.56
C ALA A 479 2.08 18.73 -11.86
N PHE A 480 2.26 17.66 -11.08
CA PHE A 480 3.42 16.76 -11.15
C PHE A 480 3.03 15.29 -11.39
N HIS A 481 1.74 14.93 -11.36
CA HIS A 481 1.31 13.53 -11.49
C HIS A 481 1.79 12.89 -12.79
N GLU A 482 1.72 13.61 -13.91
CA GLU A 482 2.13 13.11 -15.21
C GLU A 482 3.64 12.81 -15.27
N SER A 483 4.48 13.79 -14.88
CA SER A 483 5.94 13.65 -14.91
C SER A 483 6.45 12.62 -13.90
N VAL A 484 5.88 12.57 -12.70
CA VAL A 484 6.16 11.50 -11.72
C VAL A 484 5.73 10.14 -12.27
N GLY A 485 4.57 10.06 -12.92
CA GLY A 485 4.06 8.82 -13.47
C GLY A 485 4.93 8.27 -14.60
N GLN A 486 5.35 9.13 -15.53
CA GLN A 486 6.30 8.80 -16.59
C GLN A 486 7.66 8.36 -16.03
N ALA A 487 8.18 9.07 -15.02
CA ALA A 487 9.45 8.75 -14.39
C ALA A 487 9.43 7.36 -13.73
N ILE A 488 8.39 7.05 -12.95
CA ILE A 488 8.24 5.75 -12.28
C ILE A 488 8.07 4.62 -13.31
N LYS A 489 7.22 4.82 -14.32
CA LYS A 489 6.93 3.83 -15.37
C LYS A 489 8.21 3.35 -16.07
N ASN A 490 9.17 4.25 -16.26
CA ASN A 490 10.38 3.98 -17.03
C ASN A 490 11.61 3.61 -16.19
N LEU A 491 11.49 3.48 -14.84
CA LEU A 491 12.61 3.07 -13.98
C LEU A 491 13.21 1.71 -14.40
N GLY A 492 12.38 0.76 -14.82
CA GLY A 492 12.85 -0.55 -15.31
C GLY A 492 13.65 -0.48 -16.63
N ARG A 493 13.61 0.65 -17.34
CA ARG A 493 14.33 0.87 -18.61
C ARG A 493 15.67 1.57 -18.42
N MET A 494 16.02 1.97 -17.19
CA MET A 494 17.28 2.64 -16.84
C MET A 494 18.53 1.80 -17.14
N SER A 495 18.39 0.47 -17.20
CA SER A 495 19.48 -0.44 -17.59
C SER A 495 19.73 -0.50 -19.10
N LEU A 496 18.98 0.28 -19.89
CA LEU A 496 19.04 0.33 -21.36
C LEU A 496 18.97 -1.08 -21.99
N PRO A 497 17.78 -1.71 -22.03
CA PRO A 497 17.63 -3.09 -22.49
C PRO A 497 18.16 -3.31 -23.91
N ALA A 498 19.00 -4.35 -24.08
CA ALA A 498 19.78 -4.62 -25.30
C ALA A 498 18.90 -4.85 -26.54
N ASP A 499 17.76 -5.50 -26.32
CA ASP A 499 16.79 -5.89 -27.34
C ASP A 499 16.03 -4.70 -27.93
N MET A 500 15.85 -3.63 -27.16
CA MET A 500 15.14 -2.43 -27.60
C MET A 500 16.06 -1.34 -28.17
N LEU A 501 17.35 -1.36 -27.80
CA LEU A 501 18.32 -0.32 -28.17
C LEU A 501 18.50 -0.12 -29.69
N PRO A 502 18.58 -1.15 -30.55
CA PRO A 502 18.74 -0.96 -31.99
C PRO A 502 17.59 -0.14 -32.62
N ASN A 503 16.35 -0.43 -32.22
CA ASN A 503 15.17 0.29 -32.69
C ASN A 503 15.17 1.74 -32.20
N LYS A 504 15.63 1.96 -30.95
CA LYS A 504 15.78 3.29 -30.37
C LYS A 504 16.84 4.13 -31.09
N LEU A 505 18.01 3.56 -31.33
CA LEU A 505 19.11 4.21 -32.06
C LEU A 505 18.68 4.65 -33.46
N ALA A 506 17.96 3.78 -34.18
CA ALA A 506 17.41 4.13 -35.50
C ALA A 506 16.46 5.34 -35.41
N GLY A 507 15.58 5.36 -34.40
CA GLY A 507 14.69 6.50 -34.19
C GLY A 507 15.41 7.80 -33.78
N TRP A 508 16.52 7.71 -33.05
CA TRP A 508 17.31 8.89 -32.64
C TRP A 508 18.17 9.46 -33.77
N ASP A 509 18.43 8.70 -34.84
CA ASP A 509 19.15 9.20 -36.03
C ASP A 509 18.25 10.10 -36.91
N ASP A 510 16.94 10.08 -36.68
CA ASP A 510 15.98 10.97 -37.34
C ASP A 510 15.97 12.39 -36.76
N ARG A 511 15.41 13.31 -37.55
CA ARG A 511 15.12 14.69 -37.11
C ARG A 511 13.85 14.75 -36.28
N TYR A 512 13.84 15.65 -35.31
CA TYR A 512 12.71 15.83 -34.42
C TYR A 512 11.48 16.36 -35.19
N ARG A 513 10.33 15.72 -34.98
CA ARG A 513 9.06 16.07 -35.60
C ARG A 513 7.96 16.06 -34.57
N ASN A 514 7.27 17.19 -34.40
CA ASN A 514 6.16 17.30 -33.45
C ASN A 514 5.06 18.22 -34.01
N ASN A 515 3.80 18.00 -33.62
CA ASN A 515 2.63 18.76 -34.06
C ASN A 515 2.51 18.93 -35.59
N GLY A 516 2.94 17.92 -36.35
CA GLY A 516 2.92 17.94 -37.81
C GLY A 516 4.02 18.82 -38.47
N VAL A 517 4.89 19.45 -37.68
CA VAL A 517 6.02 20.24 -38.17
C VAL A 517 7.29 19.39 -38.13
N GLN A 518 7.92 19.22 -39.30
CA GLN A 518 9.26 18.64 -39.41
C GLN A 518 10.29 19.74 -39.14
N THR A 519 11.09 19.56 -38.09
CA THR A 519 12.22 20.46 -37.78
C THR A 519 13.54 19.87 -38.28
N ASP A 520 14.62 20.66 -38.22
CA ASP A 520 15.99 20.20 -38.44
C ASP A 520 16.73 19.93 -37.12
N ILE A 521 16.03 19.92 -35.97
CA ILE A 521 16.61 19.61 -34.67
C ILE A 521 17.06 18.15 -34.69
N ALA A 522 18.36 17.91 -34.43
CA ALA A 522 18.90 16.57 -34.29
C ALA A 522 18.35 15.91 -33.02
N ARG A 523 17.99 14.63 -33.06
CA ARG A 523 17.61 13.90 -31.84
C ARG A 523 18.83 13.35 -31.11
N ILE A 524 19.91 13.03 -31.82
CA ILE A 524 21.25 12.93 -31.24
C ILE A 524 21.76 14.37 -31.03
N ILE A 525 21.64 14.88 -29.81
CA ILE A 525 22.05 16.25 -29.46
C ILE A 525 23.58 16.33 -29.35
N ARG A 526 24.19 15.32 -28.72
CA ARG A 526 25.64 15.12 -28.63
C ARG A 526 25.96 13.65 -28.40
N GLY A 527 27.18 13.23 -28.72
CA GLY A 527 27.66 11.86 -28.48
C GLY A 527 28.48 11.25 -29.61
N GLY A 528 28.39 11.82 -30.80
CA GLY A 528 29.08 11.35 -32.01
C GLY A 528 28.11 10.69 -33.00
N THR A 529 28.63 9.80 -33.82
CA THR A 529 27.87 8.98 -34.76
C THR A 529 27.04 7.90 -34.03
N PRO A 530 25.97 7.37 -34.64
CA PRO A 530 25.17 6.28 -34.04
C PRO A 530 25.99 5.07 -33.59
N ASN A 531 27.05 4.71 -34.33
CA ASN A 531 27.94 3.60 -33.97
C ASN A 531 28.79 3.91 -32.72
N GLU A 532 29.32 5.12 -32.61
CA GLU A 532 30.07 5.55 -31.42
C GLU A 532 29.16 5.58 -30.19
N ILE A 533 27.94 6.08 -30.35
CA ILE A 533 26.93 6.10 -29.30
C ILE A 533 26.59 4.68 -28.87
N SER A 534 26.30 3.78 -29.82
CA SER A 534 26.03 2.37 -29.52
C SER A 534 27.15 1.75 -28.67
N GLY A 535 28.41 1.97 -29.04
CA GLY A 535 29.56 1.47 -28.27
C GLY A 535 29.65 2.06 -26.86
N LYS A 536 29.37 3.37 -26.70
CA LYS A 536 29.30 4.00 -25.38
C LYS A 536 28.17 3.44 -24.51
N LEU A 537 26.98 3.24 -25.09
CA LEU A 537 25.84 2.67 -24.37
C LEU A 537 26.15 1.24 -23.88
N ASP A 538 26.77 0.41 -24.73
CA ASP A 538 27.19 -0.94 -24.35
C ASP A 538 28.24 -0.94 -23.24
N ALA A 539 29.21 -0.03 -23.29
CA ALA A 539 30.23 0.11 -22.25
C ALA A 539 29.63 0.48 -20.89
N VAL A 540 28.70 1.45 -20.86
CA VAL A 540 28.05 1.89 -19.61
C VAL A 540 27.12 0.80 -19.05
N ARG A 541 26.45 0.03 -19.90
CA ARG A 541 25.62 -1.12 -19.48
C ARG A 541 26.44 -2.23 -18.83
N ALA A 542 27.68 -2.41 -19.27
CA ALA A 542 28.59 -3.41 -18.72
C ALA A 542 29.33 -2.93 -17.45
N ALA A 543 29.25 -1.64 -17.10
CA ALA A 543 29.94 -1.08 -15.96
C ALA A 543 29.26 -1.49 -14.63
N PRO A 544 29.98 -2.16 -13.70
CA PRO A 544 29.39 -2.69 -12.48
C PRO A 544 29.02 -1.61 -11.44
N ASP A 545 29.58 -0.41 -11.58
CA ASP A 545 29.41 0.73 -10.67
C ASP A 545 28.56 1.86 -11.28
N VAL A 546 27.92 1.61 -12.44
CA VAL A 546 27.10 2.62 -13.13
C VAL A 546 26.08 3.26 -12.21
N LEU A 547 26.07 4.60 -12.19
CA LEU A 547 25.11 5.37 -11.43
C LEU A 547 23.93 5.76 -12.30
N GLN A 548 22.77 5.18 -12.00
CA GLN A 548 21.52 5.50 -12.67
C GLN A 548 20.80 6.66 -11.96
N ARG A 549 20.36 7.65 -12.73
CA ARG A 549 19.71 8.86 -12.23
C ARG A 549 18.44 9.15 -13.03
N VAL A 550 17.39 9.62 -12.35
CA VAL A 550 16.18 10.12 -13.00
C VAL A 550 15.89 11.51 -12.49
N PHE A 551 15.61 12.42 -13.40
CA PHE A 551 15.36 13.83 -13.14
C PHE A 551 13.97 14.18 -13.64
N ILE A 552 13.13 14.69 -12.74
CA ILE A 552 11.97 15.48 -13.15
C ILE A 552 12.44 16.92 -13.26
N VAL A 553 12.37 17.50 -14.46
CA VAL A 553 12.81 18.87 -14.73
C VAL A 553 11.58 19.74 -14.89
N THR A 554 11.39 20.74 -14.03
CA THR A 554 10.14 21.50 -14.04
C THR A 554 10.27 22.94 -13.58
N SER A 555 9.59 23.83 -14.28
CA SER A 555 9.42 25.23 -13.88
C SER A 555 8.22 25.47 -12.95
N SER A 556 7.42 24.43 -12.68
CA SER A 556 6.24 24.53 -11.80
C SER A 556 6.59 24.54 -10.31
N LEU A 557 7.80 24.12 -9.92
CA LEU A 557 8.23 24.08 -8.52
C LEU A 557 9.33 25.10 -8.25
N SER A 558 9.32 25.70 -7.06
CA SER A 558 10.42 26.50 -6.52
C SER A 558 10.94 25.85 -5.25
N ARG A 559 12.26 25.67 -5.16
CA ARG A 559 12.91 25.12 -3.97
C ARG A 559 12.69 26.04 -2.77
N ALA A 560 12.86 27.35 -2.93
CA ALA A 560 12.63 28.33 -1.87
C ALA A 560 11.21 28.25 -1.27
N GLN A 561 10.18 28.02 -2.09
CA GLN A 561 8.81 27.85 -1.58
C GLN A 561 8.66 26.56 -0.76
N VAL A 562 9.24 25.45 -1.20
CA VAL A 562 9.22 24.18 -0.46
C VAL A 562 9.96 24.34 0.87
N GLU A 563 11.14 24.96 0.86
CA GLU A 563 11.91 25.27 2.08
C GLU A 563 11.11 26.12 3.05
N GLY A 564 10.44 27.17 2.56
CA GLY A 564 9.59 28.03 3.38
C GLY A 564 8.44 27.28 4.06
N VAL A 565 7.75 26.39 3.35
CA VAL A 565 6.69 25.56 3.94
C VAL A 565 7.27 24.60 4.97
N LEU A 566 8.36 23.90 4.67
CA LEU A 566 8.97 22.95 5.60
C LEU A 566 9.50 23.64 6.87
N ALA A 567 10.06 24.84 6.76
CA ALA A 567 10.49 25.63 7.91
C ALA A 567 9.31 26.04 8.79
N ALA A 568 8.19 26.43 8.20
CA ALA A 568 6.96 26.74 8.95
C ALA A 568 6.41 25.48 9.67
N VAL A 569 6.45 24.31 9.02
CA VAL A 569 6.09 23.02 9.63
C VAL A 569 6.97 22.69 10.81
N ALA A 570 8.28 22.87 10.70
CA ALA A 570 9.22 22.65 11.80
C ALA A 570 8.96 23.58 13.01
N GLN A 571 8.34 24.74 12.78
CA GLN A 571 7.91 25.69 13.81
C GLN A 571 6.50 25.41 14.35
N GLY A 572 5.86 24.30 13.94
CA GLY A 572 4.53 23.88 14.40
C GLY A 572 3.36 24.42 13.56
N THR A 573 3.62 25.01 12.39
CA THR A 573 2.56 25.44 11.48
C THR A 573 2.14 24.29 10.56
N ALA A 574 0.89 23.84 10.64
CA ALA A 574 0.41 22.78 9.76
C ALA A 574 0.50 23.19 8.26
N PRO A 575 1.00 22.29 7.38
CA PRO A 575 1.09 22.59 5.95
C PRO A 575 -0.29 22.60 5.30
N THR A 576 -0.39 23.22 4.11
CA THR A 576 -1.63 23.18 3.33
C THR A 576 -1.90 21.76 2.81
N PRO A 577 -3.17 21.36 2.62
CA PRO A 577 -3.49 20.05 2.06
C PRO A 577 -2.83 19.79 0.70
N HIS A 578 -2.74 20.81 -0.17
CA HIS A 578 -2.07 20.69 -1.46
C HIS A 578 -0.58 20.34 -1.33
N PHE A 579 0.13 20.99 -0.40
CA PHE A 579 1.53 20.69 -0.15
C PHE A 579 1.72 19.28 0.40
N VAL A 580 0.80 18.82 1.27
CA VAL A 580 0.81 17.45 1.77
C VAL A 580 0.72 16.45 0.62
N GLN A 581 -0.19 16.66 -0.34
CA GLN A 581 -0.27 15.80 -1.53
C GLN A 581 1.05 15.77 -2.29
N LEU A 582 1.62 16.95 -2.55
CA LEU A 582 2.86 17.09 -3.32
C LEU A 582 4.01 16.34 -2.63
N TYR A 583 4.13 16.51 -1.32
CA TYR A 583 5.12 15.82 -0.51
C TYR A 583 5.00 14.30 -0.65
N TRP A 584 3.80 13.75 -0.47
CA TRP A 584 3.58 12.31 -0.58
C TRP A 584 3.84 11.79 -1.99
N LEU A 585 3.47 12.55 -3.03
CA LEU A 585 3.73 12.19 -4.42
C LEU A 585 5.25 12.12 -4.70
N LEU A 586 6.00 13.16 -4.32
CA LEU A 586 7.44 13.21 -4.55
C LEU A 586 8.21 12.18 -3.71
N MET A 587 7.83 11.98 -2.45
CA MET A 587 8.46 10.95 -1.61
C MET A 587 8.19 9.54 -2.15
N SER A 588 7.00 9.29 -2.71
CA SER A 588 6.69 8.02 -3.39
C SER A 588 7.59 7.80 -4.60
N TYR A 589 7.82 8.85 -5.39
CA TYR A 589 8.76 8.83 -6.51
C TYR A 589 10.20 8.50 -6.05
N PHE A 590 10.74 9.23 -5.07
CA PHE A 590 12.10 8.96 -4.59
C PHE A 590 12.25 7.56 -3.99
N SER A 591 11.24 7.09 -3.27
CA SER A 591 11.21 5.72 -2.76
C SER A 591 11.25 4.70 -3.89
N ALA A 592 10.48 4.89 -4.97
CA ALA A 592 10.48 4.01 -6.13
C ALA A 592 11.86 3.98 -6.81
N CYS A 593 12.53 5.13 -6.94
CA CYS A 593 13.90 5.18 -7.45
C CYS A 593 14.86 4.36 -6.58
N VAL A 594 14.85 4.56 -5.26
CA VAL A 594 15.76 3.85 -4.33
C VAL A 594 15.56 2.33 -4.39
N GLU A 595 14.31 1.87 -4.47
CA GLU A 595 14.00 0.42 -4.60
C GLU A 595 14.57 -0.19 -5.89
N MET A 596 14.69 0.59 -6.96
CA MET A 596 15.30 0.17 -8.22
C MET A 596 16.82 0.41 -8.28
N GLY A 597 17.44 0.87 -7.20
CA GLY A 597 18.86 1.24 -7.19
C GLY A 597 19.18 2.56 -7.90
N VAL A 598 18.16 3.32 -8.28
CA VAL A 598 18.24 4.57 -9.04
C VAL A 598 18.23 5.77 -8.09
N ARG A 599 18.90 6.87 -8.48
CA ARG A 599 18.84 8.16 -7.77
C ARG A 599 17.84 9.10 -8.42
N GLY A 600 16.72 9.35 -7.75
CA GLY A 600 15.71 10.31 -8.19
C GLY A 600 16.03 11.74 -7.75
N TYR A 601 15.81 12.71 -8.63
CA TYR A 601 15.93 14.14 -8.36
C TYR A 601 14.78 14.91 -9.01
N VAL A 602 14.53 16.12 -8.50
CA VAL A 602 13.69 17.13 -9.16
C VAL A 602 14.54 18.37 -9.39
N VAL A 603 14.72 18.77 -10.64
CA VAL A 603 15.34 20.04 -11.00
C VAL A 603 14.25 21.09 -11.11
N CYS A 604 14.37 22.16 -10.34
CA CYS A 604 13.31 23.16 -10.17
C CYS A 604 13.89 24.57 -10.11
N ARG A 605 12.99 25.56 -10.04
CA ARG A 605 13.37 26.97 -9.89
C ARG A 605 14.04 27.20 -8.53
N PRO A 606 14.88 28.24 -8.42
CA PRO A 606 15.42 28.69 -7.13
C PRO A 606 14.34 28.84 -6.04
#